data_AF-A0A7S3HKS7-F1
#
_entry.id   AF-A0A7S3HKS7-F1
#
_cell.length_a   1.000
_cell.length_b   1.000
_cell.length_c   1.000
_cell.angle_alpha   90.00
_cell.angle_beta   90.00
_cell.angle_gamma   90.00
#
_symmetry.space_group_name_H-M   'P 1'
#
loop_
_entity.id
_entity.type
_entity.pdbx_description
1 polymer ?
#
loop_
_entity_poly.entity_id
_entity_poly.type
_entity_poly.pdbx_seq_one_letter_code
_entity_poly.pdbx_strand_id
1 'polypeptide(L)'
;SDIDITAHALQVAQHNPHVPDNLFLVSSGAWPRSEDPLPEDRRKQIGKKIKESLERSRETWKLFCDTDGDRRPSPFTMLAYSLCPFAVVPLHLSKADLDRTETMLGMMNEMRKSGEISTQVLLMVWNMVKSQKDEPIEHKGLMLPFTPSKVSLDILDACNKRIAGMAKDPSFAGLFVRGSPETPDVEFLRSTIAVMRQLADNVLKPAEELGMPFVHMIDTLEASGKKQLKFASADVTYTAGEDVVRGVDEAVRNLSLKFEAMTVDAR
;
A
#
# COMPACT_ATOMS: atom_id res chain seq x y z
N SER A 1 -10.19 -5.16 31.43
CA SER A 1 -11.27 -4.87 30.48
C SER A 1 -10.97 -5.55 29.16
N ASP A 2 -12.01 -6.12 28.57
CA ASP A 2 -12.03 -6.48 27.16
C ASP A 2 -12.05 -5.18 26.36
N ILE A 3 -11.15 -5.06 25.38
CA ILE A 3 -11.16 -3.95 24.44
C ILE A 3 -12.12 -4.36 23.32
N ASP A 4 -13.09 -3.50 23.02
CA ASP A 4 -13.89 -3.61 21.80
C ASP A 4 -13.41 -2.52 20.82
N ILE A 5 -12.61 -2.90 19.82
CA ILE A 5 -12.05 -1.96 18.86
C ILE A 5 -13.13 -1.36 17.95
N THR A 6 -14.24 -2.08 17.75
CA THR A 6 -15.33 -1.63 16.87
C THR A 6 -16.11 -0.47 17.49
N ALA A 7 -16.18 -0.40 18.82
CA ALA A 7 -16.76 0.73 19.55
C ALA A 7 -15.96 2.04 19.39
N HIS A 8 -14.71 1.96 18.90
CA HIS A 8 -13.85 3.11 18.65
C HIS A 8 -13.72 3.44 17.15
N ALA A 9 -14.38 2.68 16.27
CA ALA A 9 -14.30 2.85 14.83
C ALA A 9 -15.34 3.88 14.36
N LEU A 10 -14.88 4.94 13.69
CA LEU A 10 -15.74 5.98 13.11
C LEU A 10 -16.06 5.64 11.66
N GLN A 11 -17.33 5.64 11.29
CA GLN A 11 -17.75 5.44 9.90
C GLN A 11 -17.39 6.70 9.10
N VAL A 12 -16.45 6.58 8.15
CA VAL A 12 -15.86 7.73 7.48
C VAL A 12 -16.88 8.45 6.58
N ALA A 13 -17.82 7.72 5.98
CA ALA A 13 -18.87 8.27 5.13
C ALA A 13 -19.80 9.27 5.85
N GLN A 14 -19.92 9.19 7.19
CA GLN A 14 -20.67 10.17 7.99
C GLN A 14 -20.01 11.56 7.99
N HIS A 15 -18.72 11.63 7.65
CA HIS A 15 -17.94 12.86 7.60
C HIS A 15 -17.51 13.25 6.18
N ASN A 16 -17.44 12.28 5.27
CA ASN A 16 -17.03 12.48 3.88
C ASN A 16 -17.88 11.60 2.94
N PRO A 17 -18.84 12.17 2.19
CA PRO A 17 -19.73 11.39 1.33
C PRO A 17 -19.05 10.81 0.09
N HIS A 18 -17.78 11.14 -0.17
CA HIS A 18 -17.01 10.61 -1.29
C HIS A 18 -16.35 9.25 -0.99
N VAL A 19 -16.45 8.76 0.25
CA VAL A 19 -15.93 7.44 0.63
C VAL A 19 -17.07 6.43 0.83
N PRO A 20 -16.82 5.13 0.62
CA PRO A 20 -17.82 4.09 0.84
C PRO A 20 -18.31 3.99 2.30
N ASP A 21 -19.58 3.63 2.48
CA ASP A 21 -20.22 3.48 3.80
C ASP A 21 -19.61 2.36 4.66
N ASN A 22 -18.89 1.42 4.05
CA ASN A 22 -18.23 0.31 4.74
C ASN A 22 -16.77 0.61 5.15
N LEU A 23 -16.31 1.85 5.02
CA LEU A 23 -14.99 2.29 5.49
C LEU A 23 -15.09 2.90 6.89
N PHE A 24 -14.30 2.35 7.82
CA PHE A 24 -14.22 2.83 9.19
C PHE A 24 -12.78 3.19 9.56
N LEU A 25 -12.63 4.20 10.40
CA LEU A 25 -11.34 4.70 10.87
C LEU A 25 -11.25 4.63 12.39
N VAL A 26 -10.18 4.00 12.89
CA VAL A 26 -9.74 4.16 14.27
C VAL A 26 -8.57 5.13 14.25
N SER A 27 -8.75 6.31 14.84
CA SER A 27 -7.70 7.32 14.89
C SER A 27 -6.60 6.92 15.88
N SER A 28 -5.35 7.24 15.55
CA SER A 28 -4.17 7.04 16.41
C SER A 28 -4.16 7.93 17.67
N GLY A 29 -5.10 8.88 17.80
CA GLY A 29 -5.22 9.78 18.95
C GLY A 29 -4.24 10.96 18.92
N ALA A 30 -4.59 12.06 19.59
CA ALA A 30 -3.73 13.24 19.72
C ALA A 30 -2.57 12.97 20.69
N TRP A 31 -1.35 13.21 20.22
CA TRP A 31 -0.10 12.73 20.80
C TRP A 31 0.53 13.68 21.83
N PRO A 32 1.12 13.18 22.93
CA PRO A 32 2.35 13.73 23.50
C PRO A 32 3.55 12.79 23.35
N ARG A 33 4.67 13.37 22.90
CA ARG A 33 5.94 12.71 22.51
C ARG A 33 6.81 12.30 23.70
N SER A 34 6.38 11.28 24.42
CA SER A 34 7.27 10.43 25.21
C SER A 34 6.84 9.00 24.97
N GLU A 35 7.33 8.40 23.88
CA GLU A 35 7.10 6.98 23.62
C GLU A 35 7.81 6.18 24.70
N ASP A 36 7.10 5.91 25.79
CA ASP A 36 7.48 4.80 26.66
C ASP A 36 7.59 3.57 25.76
N PRO A 37 8.69 2.79 25.85
CA PRO A 37 8.85 1.60 25.05
C PRO A 37 7.64 0.69 25.28
N LEU A 38 6.93 0.31 24.22
CA LEU A 38 5.84 -0.66 24.30
C LEU A 38 6.46 -2.06 24.23
N PRO A 39 6.61 -2.78 25.36
CA PRO A 39 7.36 -4.04 25.39
C PRO A 39 6.66 -5.11 24.57
N GLU A 40 7.41 -6.12 24.14
CA GLU A 40 6.91 -7.20 23.28
C GLU A 40 5.65 -7.88 23.85
N ASP A 41 5.65 -8.22 25.13
CA ASP A 41 4.49 -8.85 25.80
C ASP A 41 3.24 -7.96 25.74
N ARG A 42 3.42 -6.64 25.86
CA ARG A 42 2.32 -5.69 25.74
C ARG A 42 1.84 -5.58 24.30
N ARG A 43 2.74 -5.56 23.31
CA ARG A 43 2.37 -5.60 21.89
C ARG A 43 1.56 -6.86 21.58
N LYS A 44 2.04 -8.04 22.00
CA LYS A 44 1.33 -9.33 21.84
C LYS A 44 -0.04 -9.30 22.52
N GLN A 45 -0.13 -8.77 23.74
CA GLN A 45 -1.39 -8.64 24.47
C GLN A 45 -2.38 -7.72 23.75
N ILE A 46 -1.93 -6.56 23.26
CA ILE A 46 -2.77 -5.62 22.52
C ILE A 46 -3.22 -6.23 21.19
N GLY A 47 -2.29 -6.81 20.43
CA GLY A 47 -2.57 -7.46 19.16
C GLY A 47 -3.60 -8.57 19.29
N LYS A 48 -3.46 -9.42 20.33
CA LYS A 48 -4.43 -10.47 20.66
C LYS A 48 -5.82 -9.89 20.94
N LYS A 49 -5.92 -8.86 21.79
CA LYS A 49 -7.21 -8.23 22.12
C LYS A 49 -7.91 -7.62 20.92
N ILE A 50 -7.16 -6.98 20.02
CA ILE A 50 -7.72 -6.39 18.79
C ILE A 50 -8.27 -7.51 17.89
N LYS A 51 -7.50 -8.58 17.66
CA LYS A 51 -7.95 -9.73 16.85
C LYS A 51 -9.20 -10.39 17.45
N GLU A 52 -9.17 -10.70 18.75
CA GLU A 52 -10.32 -11.27 19.46
C GLU A 52 -11.56 -10.35 19.45
N SER A 53 -11.36 -9.02 19.42
CA SER A 53 -12.45 -8.08 19.28
C SER A 53 -13.09 -8.14 17.90
N LEU A 54 -12.29 -8.22 16.84
CA LEU A 54 -12.79 -8.31 15.47
C LEU A 54 -13.44 -9.67 15.20
N GLU A 55 -12.89 -10.76 15.74
CA GLU A 55 -13.44 -12.13 15.65
C GLU A 55 -14.78 -12.29 16.37
N ARG A 56 -14.99 -11.58 17.48
CA ARG A 56 -16.27 -11.58 18.22
C ARG A 56 -17.34 -10.70 17.59
N SER A 57 -16.97 -9.83 16.64
CA SER A 57 -17.94 -8.97 15.97
C SER A 57 -18.96 -9.81 15.20
N ARG A 58 -20.19 -9.30 15.10
CA ARG A 58 -21.22 -9.91 14.23
C ARG A 58 -20.97 -9.62 12.75
N GLU A 59 -20.10 -8.66 12.46
CA GLU A 59 -19.73 -8.24 11.12
C GLU A 59 -18.35 -8.79 10.73
N THR A 60 -18.09 -8.89 9.43
CA THR A 60 -16.78 -9.29 8.91
C THR A 60 -15.92 -8.05 8.65
N TRP A 61 -14.73 -8.01 9.24
CA TRP A 61 -13.81 -6.88 9.14
C TRP A 61 -12.57 -7.23 8.32
N LYS A 62 -12.11 -6.29 7.49
CA LYS A 62 -10.76 -6.28 6.92
C LYS A 62 -9.96 -5.15 7.59
N LEU A 63 -8.93 -5.52 8.35
CA LEU A 63 -8.09 -4.55 9.06
C LEU A 63 -6.95 -4.07 8.14
N PHE A 64 -6.85 -2.75 8.00
CA PHE A 64 -5.70 -2.09 7.39
C PHE A 64 -4.98 -1.27 8.46
N CYS A 65 -3.66 -1.45 8.57
CA CYS A 65 -2.82 -0.65 9.45
C CYS A 65 -1.93 0.25 8.61
N ASP A 66 -2.14 1.55 8.70
CA ASP A 66 -1.23 2.55 8.13
C ASP A 66 -0.11 2.84 9.15
N THR A 67 1.14 2.72 8.73
CA THR A 67 2.29 2.82 9.63
C THR A 67 3.54 3.25 8.88
N ASP A 68 4.48 3.84 9.62
CA ASP A 68 5.77 4.24 9.07
C ASP A 68 6.63 3.02 8.68
N GLY A 69 7.37 3.15 7.58
CA GLY A 69 8.35 2.19 7.07
C GLY A 69 9.79 2.64 7.25
N ASP A 70 10.15 3.18 8.42
CA ASP A 70 11.51 3.67 8.68
C ASP A 70 12.49 2.53 9.01
N ARG A 71 13.80 2.84 8.97
CA ARG A 71 14.92 1.93 9.28
C ARG A 71 14.86 1.31 10.67
N ARG A 72 14.05 1.87 11.57
CA ARG A 72 13.77 1.34 12.91
C ARG A 72 12.26 1.42 13.11
N PRO A 73 11.53 0.30 13.04
CA PRO A 73 10.10 0.31 13.24
C PRO A 73 9.79 0.80 14.65
N SER A 74 8.86 1.75 14.76
CA SER A 74 8.35 2.17 16.05
C SER A 74 7.64 1.00 16.73
N PRO A 75 7.37 1.07 18.05
CA PRO A 75 6.58 0.04 18.70
C PRO A 75 5.18 -0.14 18.10
N PHE A 76 4.63 0.90 17.46
CA PHE A 76 3.36 0.83 16.73
C PHE A 76 3.49 0.18 15.36
N THR A 77 4.58 0.43 14.62
CA THR A 77 4.89 -0.34 13.39
C THR A 77 5.02 -1.82 13.70
N MET A 78 5.71 -2.18 14.79
CA MET A 78 5.82 -3.57 15.24
C MET A 78 4.46 -4.17 15.64
N LEU A 79 3.58 -3.40 16.26
CA LEU A 79 2.20 -3.83 16.54
C LEU A 79 1.42 -4.04 15.25
N ALA A 80 1.51 -3.15 14.26
CA ALA A 80 0.88 -3.30 12.95
C ALA A 80 1.32 -4.58 12.23
N TYR A 81 2.62 -4.90 12.26
CA TYR A 81 3.11 -6.19 11.76
C TYR A 81 2.47 -7.36 12.50
N SER A 82 2.37 -7.31 13.83
CA SER A 82 1.71 -8.40 14.58
C SER A 82 0.21 -8.57 14.24
N LEU A 83 -0.46 -7.49 13.81
CA LEU A 83 -1.87 -7.48 13.46
C LEU A 83 -2.11 -7.98 12.03
N CYS A 84 -1.26 -7.59 11.08
CA CYS A 84 -1.45 -7.85 9.66
C CYS A 84 -0.56 -9.01 9.16
N PRO A 85 -1.13 -10.08 8.60
CA PRO A 85 -0.34 -11.18 8.03
C PRO A 85 0.38 -10.78 6.73
N PHE A 86 -0.05 -9.69 6.09
CA PHE A 86 0.46 -9.25 4.81
C PHE A 86 0.81 -7.76 4.87
N ALA A 87 1.93 -7.40 4.23
CA ALA A 87 2.39 -6.04 4.08
C ALA A 87 2.42 -5.63 2.60
N VAL A 88 2.00 -4.40 2.34
CA VAL A 88 2.17 -3.72 1.05
C VAL A 88 3.15 -2.59 1.29
N VAL A 89 4.23 -2.57 0.52
CA VAL A 89 5.32 -1.62 0.70
C VAL A 89 5.32 -0.63 -0.46
N PRO A 90 4.70 0.56 -0.29
CA PRO A 90 4.87 1.64 -1.25
C PRO A 90 6.26 2.27 -1.09
N LEU A 91 6.94 2.51 -2.22
CA LEU A 91 8.26 3.12 -2.24
C LEU A 91 8.46 3.98 -3.47
N HIS A 92 9.20 5.07 -3.33
CA HIS A 92 9.61 5.92 -4.43
C HIS A 92 10.67 5.22 -5.26
N LEU A 93 10.63 5.44 -6.58
CA LEU A 93 11.61 4.86 -7.50
C LEU A 93 12.98 5.53 -7.37
N SER A 94 13.73 5.11 -6.35
CA SER A 94 15.11 5.54 -6.11
C SER A 94 15.90 4.49 -5.31
N LYS A 95 17.22 4.47 -5.49
CA LYS A 95 18.10 3.55 -4.74
C LYS A 95 18.10 3.83 -3.23
N ALA A 96 18.09 5.10 -2.84
CA ALA A 96 18.11 5.49 -1.42
C ALA A 96 16.85 5.03 -0.68
N ASP A 97 15.69 5.04 -1.36
CA ASP A 97 14.45 4.53 -0.79
C ASP A 97 14.45 3.00 -0.68
N LEU A 98 15.01 2.32 -1.68
CA LEU A 98 15.23 0.88 -1.60
C LEU A 98 16.19 0.53 -0.45
N ASP A 99 17.29 1.25 -0.24
CA ASP A 99 18.24 0.96 0.84
C ASP A 99 17.56 1.03 2.23
N ARG A 100 16.66 2.00 2.42
CA ARG A 100 15.83 2.10 3.63
C ARG A 100 14.87 0.94 3.74
N THR A 101 14.22 0.59 2.64
CA THR A 101 13.27 -0.52 2.56
C THR A 101 13.95 -1.86 2.87
N GLU A 102 15.14 -2.14 2.31
CA GLU A 102 15.89 -3.37 2.60
C GLU A 102 16.25 -3.48 4.09
N THR A 103 16.59 -2.36 4.74
CA THR A 103 16.84 -2.33 6.18
C THR A 103 15.57 -2.72 6.96
N MET A 104 14.43 -2.10 6.63
CA MET A 104 13.12 -2.42 7.22
C MET A 104 12.75 -3.90 6.99
N LEU A 105 12.95 -4.42 5.77
CA LEU A 105 12.70 -5.82 5.43
C LEU A 105 13.61 -6.78 6.20
N GLY A 106 14.87 -6.41 6.41
CA GLY A 106 15.79 -7.14 7.29
C GLY A 106 15.27 -7.25 8.71
N MET A 107 14.81 -6.14 9.29
CA MET A 107 14.23 -6.15 10.64
C MET A 107 12.94 -6.97 10.71
N MET A 108 12.03 -6.81 9.74
CA MET A 108 10.81 -7.61 9.64
C MET A 108 11.16 -9.11 9.59
N ASN A 109 12.16 -9.50 8.79
CA ASN A 109 12.61 -10.87 8.67
C ASN A 109 13.18 -11.44 9.98
N GLU A 110 13.96 -10.66 10.73
CA GLU A 110 14.46 -11.09 12.04
C GLU A 110 13.33 -11.26 13.06
N MET A 111 12.35 -10.35 13.09
CA MET A 111 11.16 -10.50 13.95
C MET A 111 10.31 -11.73 13.58
N ARG A 112 10.34 -12.16 12.32
CA ARG A 112 9.68 -13.41 11.91
C ARG A 112 10.44 -14.64 12.38
N LYS A 113 11.77 -14.62 12.27
CA LYS A 113 12.61 -15.72 12.77
C LYS A 113 12.51 -15.89 14.27
N SER A 114 12.32 -14.79 15.02
CA SER A 114 12.04 -14.83 16.46
C SER A 114 10.61 -15.25 16.81
N GLY A 115 9.71 -15.35 15.82
CA GLY A 115 8.30 -15.69 16.02
C GLY A 115 7.46 -14.55 16.62
N GLU A 116 7.97 -13.32 16.64
CA GLU A 116 7.22 -12.14 17.09
C GLU A 116 6.07 -11.78 16.15
N ILE A 117 6.28 -11.95 14.84
CA ILE A 117 5.31 -11.65 13.79
C ILE A 117 5.29 -12.75 12.73
N SER A 118 4.21 -12.80 11.95
CA SER A 118 4.08 -13.69 10.79
C SER A 118 3.96 -12.94 9.47
N THR A 119 4.11 -11.60 9.48
CA THR A 119 3.87 -10.74 8.32
C THR A 119 4.76 -11.12 7.15
N GLN A 120 4.16 -11.23 5.96
CA GLN A 120 4.88 -11.44 4.72
C GLN A 120 4.71 -10.23 3.80
N VAL A 121 5.73 -9.93 3.01
CA VAL A 121 5.61 -8.94 1.93
C VAL A 121 4.76 -9.54 0.84
N LEU A 122 3.56 -8.97 0.68
CA LEU A 122 2.62 -9.34 -0.36
C LEU A 122 2.96 -8.62 -1.66
N LEU A 123 3.22 -7.31 -1.56
CA LEU A 123 3.41 -6.45 -2.71
C LEU A 123 4.38 -5.33 -2.40
N MET A 124 5.19 -4.97 -3.39
CA MET A 124 5.97 -3.74 -3.41
C MET A 124 5.48 -2.85 -4.56
N VAL A 125 5.21 -1.58 -4.26
CA VAL A 125 4.62 -0.64 -5.21
C VAL A 125 5.59 0.49 -5.47
N TRP A 126 6.22 0.48 -6.63
CA TRP A 126 7.01 1.62 -7.10
C TRP A 126 6.05 2.77 -7.42
N ASN A 127 5.96 3.74 -6.52
CA ASN A 127 5.06 4.88 -6.62
C ASN A 127 5.76 6.10 -7.23
N MET A 128 4.94 7.03 -7.73
CA MET A 128 5.38 8.29 -8.32
C MET A 128 6.36 8.12 -9.49
N VAL A 129 6.18 7.07 -10.29
CA VAL A 129 7.03 6.82 -11.45
C VAL A 129 6.62 7.75 -12.60
N LYS A 130 7.59 8.47 -13.16
CA LYS A 130 7.35 9.42 -14.26
C LYS A 130 6.96 8.69 -15.54
N SER A 131 5.78 9.02 -16.07
CA SER A 131 5.32 8.59 -17.39
C SER A 131 5.99 9.42 -18.49
N GLN A 132 6.42 8.76 -19.56
CA GLN A 132 6.81 9.38 -20.83
C GLN A 132 5.69 9.29 -21.86
N LYS A 133 4.96 8.16 -21.88
CA LYS A 133 3.76 7.96 -22.71
C LYS A 133 2.72 7.17 -21.94
N ASP A 134 1.46 7.48 -22.19
CA ASP A 134 0.31 6.79 -21.58
C ASP A 134 -0.08 5.53 -22.38
N GLU A 135 0.92 4.71 -22.70
CA GLU A 135 0.78 3.46 -23.44
C GLU A 135 1.43 2.32 -22.63
N PRO A 136 0.71 1.22 -22.35
CA PRO A 136 1.28 0.06 -21.68
C PRO A 136 2.46 -0.54 -22.47
N ILE A 137 3.47 -1.04 -21.76
CA ILE A 137 4.64 -1.70 -22.37
C ILE A 137 4.99 -2.99 -21.64
N GLU A 138 5.49 -3.98 -22.38
CA GLU A 138 6.21 -5.10 -21.78
C GLU A 138 7.69 -4.72 -21.61
N HIS A 139 8.17 -4.70 -20.37
CA HIS A 139 9.57 -4.41 -20.04
C HIS A 139 10.17 -5.54 -19.20
N LYS A 140 11.10 -6.30 -19.78
CA LYS A 140 11.76 -7.46 -19.13
C LYS A 140 10.77 -8.45 -18.50
N GLY A 141 9.68 -8.71 -19.20
CA GLY A 141 8.59 -9.57 -18.77
C GLY A 141 7.58 -8.89 -17.85
N LEU A 142 7.79 -7.66 -17.38
CA LEU A 142 6.77 -6.94 -16.61
C LEU A 142 5.84 -6.19 -17.56
N MET A 143 4.52 -6.40 -17.42
CA MET A 143 3.52 -5.55 -18.06
C MET A 143 3.36 -4.27 -17.22
N LEU A 144 3.86 -3.15 -17.75
CA LEU A 144 3.75 -1.84 -17.13
C LEU A 144 2.52 -1.11 -17.70
N PRO A 145 1.73 -0.41 -16.86
CA PRO A 145 0.50 0.25 -17.31
C PRO A 145 0.72 1.56 -18.08
N PHE A 146 1.97 1.94 -18.32
CA PHE A 146 2.41 3.09 -19.10
C PHE A 146 3.87 2.91 -19.49
N THR A 147 4.39 3.80 -20.33
CA THR A 147 5.79 3.85 -20.73
C THR A 147 6.55 4.79 -19.79
N PRO A 148 7.38 4.32 -18.85
CA PRO A 148 8.20 5.19 -18.03
C PRO A 148 9.35 5.80 -18.83
N SER A 149 9.96 6.85 -18.30
CA SER A 149 11.21 7.37 -18.88
C SER A 149 12.33 6.32 -18.87
N LYS A 150 13.29 6.40 -19.80
CA LYS A 150 14.46 5.51 -19.82
C LYS A 150 15.19 5.46 -18.48
N VAL A 151 15.39 6.62 -17.84
CA VAL A 151 16.04 6.72 -16.52
C VAL A 151 15.24 5.97 -15.44
N SER A 152 13.91 6.07 -15.48
CA SER A 152 13.03 5.30 -14.58
C SER A 152 13.18 3.81 -14.80
N LEU A 153 13.22 3.34 -16.05
CA LEU A 153 13.44 1.93 -16.37
C LEU A 153 14.80 1.43 -15.88
N ASP A 154 15.86 2.21 -16.05
CA ASP A 154 17.21 1.85 -15.58
C ASP A 154 17.27 1.73 -14.05
N ILE A 155 16.61 2.63 -13.32
CA ILE A 155 16.50 2.57 -11.85
C ILE A 155 15.65 1.38 -11.43
N LEU A 156 14.51 1.16 -12.08
CA LEU A 156 13.60 0.05 -11.82
C LEU A 156 14.32 -1.29 -11.97
N ASP A 157 15.09 -1.45 -13.04
CA ASP A 157 15.86 -2.67 -13.30
C ASP A 157 16.91 -2.93 -12.23
N ALA A 158 17.67 -1.90 -11.85
CA ALA A 158 18.68 -2.00 -10.80
C ALA A 158 18.06 -2.37 -9.44
N CYS A 159 16.91 -1.80 -9.12
CA CYS A 159 16.20 -2.05 -7.87
C CYS A 159 15.54 -3.43 -7.86
N ASN A 160 14.83 -3.80 -8.93
CA ASN A 160 14.17 -5.11 -9.05
C ASN A 160 15.17 -6.27 -9.01
N LYS A 161 16.38 -6.09 -9.56
CA LYS A 161 17.45 -7.09 -9.43
C LYS A 161 17.82 -7.35 -7.97
N ARG A 162 17.86 -6.31 -7.13
CA ARG A 162 18.15 -6.45 -5.68
C ARG A 162 17.00 -7.13 -4.95
N ILE A 163 15.77 -6.74 -5.22
CA ILE A 163 14.57 -7.35 -4.61
C ILE A 163 14.48 -8.84 -4.97
N ALA A 164 14.69 -9.20 -6.24
CA ALA A 164 14.75 -10.60 -6.66
C ALA A 164 15.92 -11.36 -6.01
N GLY A 165 17.06 -10.70 -5.83
CA GLY A 165 18.20 -11.23 -5.06
C GLY A 165 17.83 -11.57 -3.62
N MET A 166 17.10 -10.68 -2.92
CA MET A 166 16.62 -10.94 -1.56
C MET A 166 15.65 -12.14 -1.50
N ALA A 167 14.74 -12.25 -2.47
CA ALA A 167 13.78 -13.36 -2.50
C ALA A 167 14.46 -14.73 -2.69
N LYS A 168 15.66 -14.75 -3.26
CA LYS A 168 16.48 -15.96 -3.45
C LYS A 168 17.45 -16.24 -2.31
N ASP A 169 17.71 -15.25 -1.47
CA ASP A 169 18.61 -15.40 -0.33
C ASP A 169 17.93 -16.29 0.74
N PRO A 170 18.51 -17.46 1.09
CA PRO A 170 17.95 -18.34 2.10
C PRO A 170 17.76 -17.67 3.47
N SER A 171 18.52 -16.62 3.78
CA SER A 171 18.37 -15.85 5.02
C SER A 171 17.05 -15.08 5.08
N PHE A 172 16.38 -14.87 3.95
CA PHE A 172 15.08 -14.21 3.80
C PHE A 172 13.96 -15.18 3.42
N ALA A 173 14.17 -16.50 3.61
CA ALA A 173 13.18 -17.52 3.26
C ALA A 173 11.81 -17.23 3.87
N GLY A 174 10.79 -17.19 3.01
CA GLY A 174 9.41 -16.90 3.39
C GLY A 174 9.10 -15.41 3.61
N LEU A 175 10.08 -14.48 3.55
CA LEU A 175 9.83 -13.04 3.70
C LEU A 175 8.72 -12.57 2.77
N PHE A 176 8.81 -12.95 1.50
CA PHE A 176 7.82 -12.66 0.47
C PHE A 176 6.78 -13.79 0.38
N VAL A 177 5.52 -13.44 0.09
CA VAL A 177 4.46 -14.45 -0.11
C VAL A 177 4.74 -15.34 -1.33
N ARG A 178 5.34 -14.76 -2.39
CA ARG A 178 5.53 -15.40 -3.70
C ARG A 178 7.00 -15.54 -4.11
N GLY A 179 7.91 -15.54 -3.14
CA GLY A 179 9.34 -15.62 -3.38
C GLY A 179 9.94 -16.88 -2.75
N SER A 180 10.74 -17.60 -3.54
CA SER A 180 11.60 -18.67 -3.07
C SER A 180 12.90 -18.71 -3.88
N PRO A 181 13.96 -19.38 -3.39
CA PRO A 181 15.19 -19.59 -4.13
C PRO A 181 15.00 -20.22 -5.53
N GLU A 182 13.95 -21.03 -5.70
CA GLU A 182 13.62 -21.73 -6.94
C GLU A 182 12.77 -20.88 -7.89
N THR A 183 12.12 -19.82 -7.39
CA THR A 183 11.23 -18.98 -8.20
C THR A 183 12.04 -18.16 -9.21
N PRO A 184 11.72 -18.24 -10.53
CA PRO A 184 12.37 -17.40 -11.53
C PRO A 184 12.15 -15.91 -11.26
N ASP A 185 13.18 -15.07 -11.47
CA ASP A 185 13.12 -13.64 -11.16
C ASP A 185 11.92 -12.94 -11.81
N VAL A 186 11.65 -13.25 -13.08
CA VAL A 186 10.55 -12.65 -13.83
C VAL A 186 9.20 -13.02 -13.23
N GLU A 187 9.03 -14.25 -12.76
CA GLU A 187 7.78 -14.73 -12.14
C GLU A 187 7.57 -14.09 -10.76
N PHE A 188 8.62 -14.04 -9.95
CA PHE A 188 8.61 -13.35 -8.67
C PHE A 188 8.26 -11.86 -8.83
N LEU A 189 8.94 -11.16 -9.76
CA LEU A 189 8.71 -9.73 -9.99
C LEU A 189 7.30 -9.46 -10.55
N ARG A 190 6.81 -10.29 -11.48
CA ARG A 190 5.43 -10.18 -12.01
C ARG A 190 4.39 -10.24 -10.89
N SER A 191 4.63 -11.10 -9.91
CA SER A 191 3.66 -11.42 -8.87
C SER A 191 3.78 -10.56 -7.61
N THR A 192 4.92 -9.88 -7.41
CA THR A 192 5.23 -9.07 -6.21
C THR A 192 5.37 -7.57 -6.48
N ILE A 193 5.73 -7.16 -7.71
CA ILE A 193 5.95 -5.74 -8.04
C ILE A 193 4.74 -5.14 -8.74
N ALA A 194 4.30 -3.96 -8.31
CA ALA A 194 3.44 -3.07 -9.06
C ALA A 194 4.15 -1.73 -9.32
N VAL A 195 3.78 -1.06 -10.41
CA VAL A 195 4.32 0.25 -10.78
C VAL A 195 3.16 1.21 -10.92
N MET A 196 3.17 2.26 -10.11
CA MET A 196 2.17 3.32 -10.08
C MET A 196 2.81 4.62 -10.59
N ARG A 197 2.15 5.23 -11.58
CA ARG A 197 2.60 6.50 -12.15
C ARG A 197 2.48 7.63 -11.13
N GLN A 198 3.30 8.66 -11.31
CA GLN A 198 3.05 9.95 -10.69
C GLN A 198 1.70 10.48 -11.18
N LEU A 199 0.79 10.74 -10.25
CA LEU A 199 -0.49 11.37 -10.55
C LEU A 199 -0.25 12.81 -11.00
N ALA A 200 -1.04 13.28 -11.96
CA ALA A 200 -1.00 14.67 -12.36
C ALA A 200 -1.53 15.57 -11.23
N ASP A 201 -0.91 16.74 -11.04
CA ASP A 201 -1.25 17.65 -9.94
C ASP A 201 -2.73 18.07 -9.97
N ASN A 202 -3.30 18.23 -11.17
CA ASN A 202 -4.71 18.55 -11.38
C ASN A 202 -5.69 17.40 -11.05
N VAL A 203 -5.19 16.22 -10.65
CA VAL A 203 -5.97 15.13 -10.06
C VAL A 203 -5.60 14.94 -8.59
N LEU A 204 -4.31 14.92 -8.27
CA LEU A 204 -3.82 14.69 -6.91
C LEU A 204 -4.24 15.79 -5.93
N LYS A 205 -4.02 17.06 -6.28
CA LYS A 205 -4.35 18.20 -5.42
C LYS A 205 -5.83 18.29 -5.08
N PRO A 206 -6.76 18.23 -6.05
CA PRO A 206 -8.18 18.21 -5.69
C PRO A 206 -8.58 16.97 -4.89
N ALA A 207 -7.96 15.81 -5.12
CA ALA A 207 -8.22 14.64 -4.27
C ALA A 207 -7.83 14.87 -2.81
N GLU A 208 -6.66 15.48 -2.57
CA GLU A 208 -6.18 15.85 -1.23
C GLU A 208 -7.05 16.94 -0.58
N GLU A 209 -7.32 18.02 -1.30
CA GLU A 209 -7.99 19.21 -0.76
C GLU A 209 -9.49 19.01 -0.53
N LEU A 210 -10.15 18.24 -1.41
CA LEU A 210 -11.58 17.95 -1.31
C LEU A 210 -11.87 16.67 -0.52
N GLY A 211 -10.82 15.92 -0.14
CA GLY A 211 -10.98 14.59 0.44
C GLY A 211 -11.67 13.61 -0.52
N MET A 212 -11.60 13.83 -1.82
CA MET A 212 -12.26 13.00 -2.82
C MET A 212 -11.27 11.97 -3.37
N PRO A 213 -11.39 10.66 -3.04
CA PRO A 213 -10.49 9.65 -3.58
C PRO A 213 -10.47 9.71 -5.12
N PHE A 214 -9.30 9.57 -5.75
CA PHE A 214 -9.21 9.61 -7.22
C PHE A 214 -10.08 8.56 -7.91
N VAL A 215 -10.34 7.41 -7.27
CA VAL A 215 -11.32 6.40 -7.74
C VAL A 215 -12.73 6.96 -7.84
N HIS A 216 -13.16 7.76 -6.86
CA HIS A 216 -14.45 8.44 -6.90
C HIS A 216 -14.50 9.54 -7.96
N MET A 217 -13.37 10.22 -8.20
CA MET A 217 -13.25 11.17 -9.31
C MET A 217 -13.46 10.47 -10.65
N ILE A 218 -12.86 9.28 -10.84
CA ILE A 218 -13.03 8.46 -12.04
C ILE A 218 -14.52 8.10 -12.24
N ASP A 219 -15.17 7.55 -11.22
CA ASP A 219 -16.59 7.17 -11.27
C ASP A 219 -17.48 8.36 -11.62
N THR A 220 -17.18 9.53 -11.06
CA THR A 220 -17.91 10.78 -11.33
C THR A 220 -17.75 11.23 -12.78
N LEU A 221 -16.55 11.13 -13.35
CA LEU A 221 -16.31 11.44 -14.76
C LEU A 221 -17.13 10.52 -15.65
N GLU A 222 -17.05 9.20 -15.42
CA GLU A 222 -17.75 8.18 -16.20
C GLU A 222 -19.26 8.37 -16.15
N ALA A 223 -19.82 8.53 -14.94
CA ALA A 223 -21.26 8.74 -14.74
C ALA A 223 -21.76 10.04 -15.39
N SER A 224 -20.91 11.08 -15.46
CA SER A 224 -21.28 12.37 -16.06
C SER A 224 -21.29 12.36 -17.59
N GLY A 225 -20.63 11.39 -18.23
CA GLY A 225 -20.43 11.35 -19.69
C GLY A 225 -19.60 12.51 -20.26
N LYS A 226 -18.93 13.30 -19.39
CA LYS A 226 -18.10 14.43 -19.81
C LYS A 226 -16.69 13.97 -20.16
N LYS A 227 -15.95 14.81 -20.90
CA LYS A 227 -14.53 14.60 -21.24
C LYS A 227 -13.55 15.27 -20.26
N GLN A 228 -14.08 15.99 -19.27
CA GLN A 228 -13.29 16.70 -18.28
C GLN A 228 -14.07 16.85 -16.99
N LEU A 229 -13.34 16.82 -15.88
CA LEU A 229 -13.83 17.22 -14.57
C LEU A 229 -13.26 18.57 -14.21
N LYS A 230 -14.09 19.37 -13.53
CA LYS A 230 -13.67 20.63 -12.93
C LYS A 230 -13.93 20.57 -11.44
N PHE A 231 -12.90 20.86 -10.67
CA PHE A 231 -12.93 20.92 -9.23
C PHE A 231 -12.53 22.32 -8.80
N ALA A 232 -13.26 22.90 -7.84
CA ALA A 232 -12.93 24.18 -7.26
C ALA A 232 -12.61 23.96 -5.78
N SER A 233 -11.46 24.48 -5.34
CA SER A 233 -11.04 24.50 -3.94
C SER A 233 -10.44 25.87 -3.67
N ALA A 234 -11.04 26.60 -2.71
CA ALA A 234 -10.75 28.01 -2.47
C ALA A 234 -10.70 28.83 -3.78
N ASP A 235 -9.56 29.45 -4.08
CA ASP A 235 -9.36 30.30 -5.26
C ASP A 235 -8.79 29.56 -6.48
N VAL A 236 -8.64 28.23 -6.40
CA VAL A 236 -8.03 27.42 -7.46
C VAL A 236 -9.09 26.56 -8.15
N THR A 237 -9.13 26.62 -9.47
CA THR A 237 -9.91 25.70 -10.31
C THR A 237 -8.99 24.69 -10.97
N TYR A 238 -9.16 23.43 -10.60
CA TYR A 238 -8.48 22.30 -11.23
C TYR A 238 -9.34 21.78 -12.38
N THR A 239 -8.72 21.50 -13.52
CA THR A 239 -9.37 20.82 -14.65
C THR A 239 -8.56 19.58 -14.98
N ALA A 240 -9.20 18.41 -14.93
CA ALA A 240 -8.61 17.14 -15.32
C ALA A 240 -9.33 16.60 -16.56
N GLY A 241 -8.58 16.35 -17.63
CA GLY A 241 -9.11 15.73 -18.84
C GLY A 241 -9.31 14.23 -18.67
N GLU A 242 -10.17 13.65 -19.51
CA GLU A 242 -10.50 12.24 -19.50
C GLU A 242 -9.28 11.33 -19.59
N ASP A 243 -8.34 11.61 -20.49
CA ASP A 243 -7.12 10.80 -20.67
C ASP A 243 -6.27 10.73 -19.40
N VAL A 244 -6.18 11.85 -18.68
CA VAL A 244 -5.44 11.94 -17.40
C VAL A 244 -6.13 11.08 -16.34
N VAL A 245 -7.45 11.16 -16.24
CA VAL A 245 -8.24 10.43 -15.22
C VAL A 245 -8.26 8.92 -15.52
N ARG A 246 -8.44 8.53 -16.79
CA ARG A 246 -8.41 7.11 -17.22
C ARG A 246 -7.04 6.47 -16.98
N GLY A 247 -5.94 7.18 -17.25
CA GLY A 247 -4.60 6.66 -16.98
C GLY A 247 -4.33 6.38 -15.49
N VAL A 248 -5.01 7.09 -14.59
CA VAL A 248 -5.00 6.81 -13.14
C VAL A 248 -5.83 5.58 -12.81
N ASP A 249 -7.02 5.47 -13.38
CA ASP A 249 -7.91 4.32 -13.19
C ASP A 249 -7.25 3.00 -13.58
N GLU A 250 -6.62 2.94 -14.75
CA GLU A 250 -5.95 1.73 -15.23
C GLU A 250 -4.81 1.30 -14.30
N ALA A 251 -4.04 2.24 -13.75
CA ALA A 251 -2.98 1.92 -12.80
C ALA A 251 -3.54 1.34 -11.49
N VAL A 252 -4.66 1.89 -11.02
CA VAL A 252 -5.34 1.46 -9.79
C VAL A 252 -6.03 0.11 -10.01
N ARG A 253 -6.73 -0.10 -11.12
CA ARG A 253 -7.32 -1.40 -11.48
C ARG A 253 -6.27 -2.49 -11.61
N ASN A 254 -5.13 -2.20 -12.21
CA ASN A 254 -4.02 -3.16 -12.28
C ASN A 254 -3.49 -3.50 -10.88
N LEU A 255 -3.41 -2.51 -9.98
CA LEU A 255 -3.07 -2.74 -8.59
C LEU A 255 -4.13 -3.60 -7.89
N SER A 256 -5.41 -3.25 -8.02
CA SER A 256 -6.55 -3.98 -7.45
C SER A 256 -6.63 -5.42 -7.95
N LEU A 257 -6.44 -5.67 -9.25
CA LEU A 257 -6.39 -7.02 -9.82
C LEU A 257 -5.25 -7.83 -9.22
N LYS A 258 -4.08 -7.22 -9.02
CA LYS A 258 -2.98 -7.89 -8.30
C LYS A 258 -3.41 -8.19 -6.88
N PHE A 259 -4.03 -7.24 -6.17
CA PHE A 259 -4.53 -7.42 -4.80
C PHE A 259 -5.57 -8.53 -4.66
N GLU A 260 -6.56 -8.57 -5.55
CA GLU A 260 -7.62 -9.59 -5.56
C GLU A 260 -7.09 -10.97 -5.96
N ALA A 261 -6.21 -11.03 -6.97
CA ALA A 261 -5.49 -12.26 -7.30
C ALA A 261 -4.48 -12.68 -6.19
N MET A 262 -4.23 -11.81 -5.21
CA MET A 262 -3.33 -12.01 -4.06
C MET A 262 -4.07 -12.31 -2.76
N THR A 263 -5.37 -12.01 -2.65
CA THR A 263 -6.24 -12.63 -1.65
C THR A 263 -6.32 -14.11 -1.96
N VAL A 264 -5.40 -14.88 -1.39
CA VAL A 264 -5.57 -16.32 -1.22
C VAL A 264 -6.92 -16.49 -0.53
N ASP A 265 -7.82 -17.27 -1.14
CA ASP A 265 -9.14 -17.55 -0.58
C ASP A 265 -9.01 -17.78 0.92
N ALA A 266 -9.69 -16.94 1.70
CA ALA A 266 -9.95 -17.25 3.09
C ALA A 266 -10.79 -18.52 3.08
N ARG A 267 -10.15 -19.67 3.33
CA ARG A 267 -10.87 -20.87 3.74
C ARG A 267 -11.50 -20.64 5.10
#